data_AF-A0A532TK69-F1
#
_entry.id   AF-A0A532TK69-F1
#
_cell.length_a   1.000
_cell.length_b   1.000
_cell.length_c   1.000
_cell.angle_alpha   90.00
_cell.angle_beta   90.00
_cell.angle_gamma   90.00
#
_symmetry.space_group_name_H-M   'P 1'
#
loop_
_entity.id
_entity.type
_entity.pdbx_description
1 polymer ?
#
loop_
_entity_poly.entity_id
_entity_poly.type
_entity_poly.pdbx_seq_one_letter_code
_entity_poly.pdbx_strand_id
1 'polypeptide(L)'
;MFNDMKDPSSEYEITINKLSEQINELFSKIHYYQALIAEKDLQIKHLSNENQRLLVKIQKLSQIETPPPAPTPSEHSYTPPTPPQQPSSPPIPLQQPLTPSPIPPQSKSSFSLSEDPRINKRQCPNCGAMGFAIREVDDRTKILSYSPRRMYAKKKVCTKCRYEW
;
A
#
# COMPACT_ATOMS: atom_id res chain seq x y z
N MET A 1 -29.27 -57.19 -36.07
CA MET A 1 -28.53 -56.54 -34.98
C MET A 1 -27.94 -55.22 -35.47
N PHE A 2 -28.76 -54.19 -35.67
CA PHE A 2 -28.31 -52.88 -36.18
C PHE A 2 -29.01 -51.75 -35.41
N ASN A 3 -28.82 -51.70 -34.08
CA ASN A 3 -29.52 -50.72 -33.23
C ASN A 3 -28.63 -49.70 -32.52
N ASP A 4 -27.33 -49.62 -32.77
CA ASP A 4 -26.46 -48.69 -32.02
C ASP A 4 -25.36 -48.05 -32.88
N MET A 5 -25.69 -47.52 -34.06
CA MET A 5 -24.83 -46.52 -34.71
C MET A 5 -25.37 -45.14 -34.35
N LYS A 6 -24.90 -44.60 -33.23
CA LYS A 6 -25.17 -43.22 -32.87
C LYS A 6 -24.52 -42.30 -33.90
N ASP A 7 -25.32 -41.48 -34.58
CA ASP A 7 -24.84 -40.62 -35.66
C ASP A 7 -23.91 -39.53 -35.07
N PRO A 8 -22.58 -39.61 -35.32
CA PRO A 8 -21.63 -38.65 -34.78
C PRO A 8 -21.89 -37.23 -35.30
N SER A 9 -22.56 -37.07 -36.44
CA SER A 9 -22.90 -35.75 -37.01
C SER A 9 -23.82 -34.94 -36.08
N SER A 10 -24.77 -35.61 -35.42
CA SER A 10 -25.71 -34.96 -34.49
C SER A 10 -25.01 -34.46 -33.22
N GLU A 11 -24.03 -35.20 -32.69
CA GLU A 11 -23.28 -34.79 -31.51
C GLU A 11 -22.35 -33.58 -31.80
N TYR A 12 -21.77 -33.51 -33.00
CA TYR A 12 -21.01 -32.34 -33.42
C TYR A 12 -21.89 -31.11 -33.58
N GLU A 13 -23.09 -31.24 -34.15
CA GLU A 13 -24.03 -30.12 -34.30
C GLU A 13 -24.46 -29.56 -32.94
N ILE A 14 -24.78 -30.43 -31.97
CA ILE A 14 -25.08 -30.03 -30.58
C ILE A 14 -23.89 -29.28 -29.96
N THR A 15 -22.67 -29.78 -30.19
CA THR A 15 -21.45 -29.17 -29.67
C THR A 15 -21.20 -27.78 -30.30
N ILE A 16 -21.40 -27.64 -31.61
CA ILE A 16 -21.28 -26.37 -32.32
C ILE A 16 -22.27 -25.34 -31.76
N ASN A 17 -23.53 -25.74 -31.56
CA ASN A 17 -24.55 -24.85 -31.02
C ASN A 17 -24.20 -24.41 -29.59
N LYS A 18 -23.76 -25.34 -28.74
CA LYS A 18 -23.32 -25.04 -27.37
C LYS A 18 -22.12 -24.08 -27.34
N LEU A 19 -21.14 -24.29 -28.21
CA LEU A 19 -19.98 -23.41 -28.31
C LEU A 19 -20.38 -22.01 -28.82
N SER A 20 -21.29 -21.95 -29.80
CA SER A 20 -21.85 -20.69 -30.31
C SER A 20 -22.55 -19.88 -29.22
N GLU A 21 -23.36 -20.53 -28.39
CA GLU A 21 -24.01 -19.90 -27.22
C GLU A 21 -22.98 -19.35 -26.23
N GLN A 22 -21.95 -20.13 -25.89
CA GLN A 22 -20.89 -19.70 -24.98
C GLN A 22 -20.11 -18.50 -25.55
N ILE A 23 -19.84 -18.50 -26.86
CA ILE A 23 -19.18 -17.40 -27.55
C ILE A 23 -20.03 -16.12 -27.42
N ASN A 24 -21.34 -16.21 -27.66
CA ASN A 24 -22.26 -15.08 -27.56
C ASN A 24 -22.37 -14.54 -26.12
N GLU A 25 -22.38 -15.43 -25.13
CA GLU A 25 -22.39 -15.04 -23.71
C GLU A 25 -21.09 -14.30 -23.34
N LEU A 26 -19.94 -14.82 -23.77
CA LEU A 26 -18.64 -14.18 -23.53
C LEU A 26 -18.55 -12.81 -24.21
N PHE A 27 -19.02 -12.68 -25.46
CA PHE A 27 -19.07 -11.38 -26.14
C PHE A 27 -19.94 -10.37 -25.39
N SER A 28 -21.09 -10.80 -24.88
CA SER A 28 -21.98 -9.95 -24.09
C SER A 28 -21.29 -9.48 -22.80
N LYS A 29 -20.56 -10.38 -22.12
CA LYS A 29 -19.76 -10.04 -20.93
C LYS A 29 -18.63 -9.07 -21.25
N ILE A 30 -17.90 -9.28 -22.36
CA ILE A 30 -16.83 -8.37 -22.79
C ILE A 30 -17.37 -6.96 -23.00
N HIS A 31 -18.49 -6.83 -23.73
CA HIS A 31 -19.11 -5.53 -23.99
C HIS A 31 -19.57 -4.85 -22.69
N TYR A 32 -20.18 -5.62 -21.78
CA TYR A 32 -20.58 -5.12 -20.46
C TYR A 32 -19.37 -4.59 -19.66
N TYR A 33 -18.29 -5.35 -19.56
CA TYR A 33 -17.10 -4.92 -18.81
C TYR A 33 -16.40 -3.72 -19.47
N GLN A 34 -16.40 -3.63 -20.80
CA GLN A 34 -15.87 -2.45 -21.50
C GLN A 34 -16.67 -1.19 -21.15
N ALA A 35 -18.00 -1.26 -21.11
CA ALA A 35 -18.84 -0.14 -20.71
C ALA A 35 -18.58 0.27 -19.25
N LEU A 36 -18.44 -0.72 -18.35
CA LEU A 36 -18.14 -0.46 -16.94
C LEU A 36 -16.76 0.19 -16.75
N ILE A 37 -15.74 -0.24 -17.50
CA ILE A 37 -14.41 0.38 -17.48
C ILE A 37 -14.50 1.84 -17.92
N ALA A 38 -15.21 2.12 -19.01
CA ALA A 38 -15.38 3.48 -19.51
C ALA A 38 -16.07 4.40 -18.49
N GLU A 39 -17.10 3.90 -17.80
CA GLU A 39 -17.78 4.65 -16.73
C GLU A 39 -16.82 4.95 -15.56
N LYS A 40 -16.04 3.96 -15.13
CA LYS A 40 -15.07 4.12 -14.04
C LYS A 40 -13.94 5.09 -14.41
N ASP A 41 -13.49 5.09 -15.67
CA ASP A 41 -12.50 6.04 -16.16
C ASP A 41 -13.02 7.48 -16.14
N LEU A 42 -14.30 7.70 -16.48
CA LEU A 42 -14.94 9.01 -16.34
C LEU A 42 -14.99 9.45 -14.87
N GLN A 43 -15.33 8.53 -13.96
CA GLN A 43 -15.36 8.81 -12.53
C GLN A 43 -13.96 9.18 -11.98
N ILE A 44 -12.92 8.46 -12.40
CA ILE A 44 -11.53 8.75 -12.03
C ILE A 44 -11.12 10.14 -12.54
N LYS A 45 -11.44 10.49 -13.78
CA LYS A 45 -11.16 11.81 -14.34
C LYS A 45 -11.84 12.93 -13.55
N HIS A 46 -13.11 12.75 -13.19
CA HIS A 46 -13.86 13.71 -12.38
C HIS A 46 -13.19 13.94 -11.03
N LEU A 47 -12.93 12.86 -10.27
CA LEU A 47 -12.31 12.96 -8.94
C LEU A 47 -10.88 13.51 -9.01
N SER A 48 -10.13 13.17 -10.05
CA SER A 48 -8.79 13.73 -10.28
C SER A 48 -8.84 15.24 -10.51
N ASN A 49 -9.82 15.74 -11.27
CA ASN A 49 -9.99 17.17 -11.50
C ASN A 49 -10.38 17.90 -10.20
N GLU A 50 -11.29 17.32 -9.43
CA GLU A 50 -11.72 17.88 -8.15
C GLU A 50 -10.56 17.95 -7.14
N ASN A 51 -9.79 16.87 -7.01
CA ASN A 51 -8.58 16.85 -6.19
C ASN A 51 -7.58 17.93 -6.62
N GLN A 52 -7.35 18.09 -7.93
CA GLN A 52 -6.47 19.14 -8.44
C GLN A 52 -6.99 20.54 -8.04
N ARG A 53 -8.29 20.79 -8.15
CA ARG A 53 -8.92 22.05 -7.76
C ARG A 53 -8.75 22.34 -6.27
N LEU A 54 -8.93 21.32 -5.43
CA LEU A 54 -8.76 21.43 -3.99
C LEU A 54 -7.30 21.70 -3.61
N LEU A 55 -6.34 21.05 -4.25
CA LEU A 55 -4.91 21.29 -4.03
C LEU A 55 -4.52 22.74 -4.34
N VAL A 56 -5.02 23.29 -5.46
CA VAL A 56 -4.79 24.71 -5.80
C VAL A 56 -5.41 25.64 -4.74
N LYS A 57 -6.60 25.32 -4.23
CA LYS A 57 -7.25 26.11 -3.17
C LYS A 57 -6.46 26.07 -1.87
N ILE A 58 -5.96 24.91 -1.48
CA ILE A 58 -5.10 24.74 -0.29
C ILE A 58 -3.82 25.57 -0.46
N GLN A 59 -3.17 25.48 -1.63
CA GLN A 59 -1.96 26.27 -1.93
C GLN A 59 -2.23 27.77 -1.80
N LYS A 60 -3.35 28.26 -2.36
CA LYS A 60 -3.71 29.68 -2.26
C LYS A 60 -3.95 30.14 -0.82
N LEU A 61 -4.56 29.31 0.02
CA LEU A 61 -4.78 29.62 1.43
C LEU A 61 -3.45 29.65 2.22
N SER A 62 -2.53 28.72 1.94
CA SER A 62 -1.23 28.66 2.62
C SER A 62 -0.32 29.88 2.34
N GLN A 63 -0.50 30.57 1.21
CA GLN A 63 0.29 31.77 0.87
C GLN A 63 -0.21 33.06 1.53
N ILE A 64 -1.36 33.04 2.22
CA ILE A 64 -1.94 34.22 2.88
C ILE A 64 -1.38 34.39 4.31
N GLU A 65 -0.67 33.40 4.87
CA GLU A 65 -0.15 33.43 6.25
C GLU A 65 1.28 34.01 6.42
N THR A 66 1.91 34.59 5.40
CA THR A 66 3.10 35.42 5.65
C THR A 66 2.65 36.86 5.95
N PRO A 67 2.70 37.32 7.21
CA PRO A 67 2.48 38.73 7.51
C PRO A 67 3.52 39.58 6.75
N PRO A 68 3.13 40.76 6.25
CA PRO A 68 4.07 41.66 5.59
C PRO A 68 5.22 41.98 6.55
N PRO A 69 6.49 41.99 6.09
CA PRO A 69 7.59 42.47 6.91
C PRO A 69 7.29 43.92 7.31
N ALA A 70 7.22 44.17 8.62
CA ALA A 70 7.10 45.52 9.15
C ALA A 70 8.25 46.38 8.58
N PRO A 71 7.99 47.62 8.14
CA PRO A 71 9.06 48.53 7.75
C PRO A 71 9.85 48.92 8.99
N THR A 72 11.05 48.34 9.16
CA THR A 72 12.06 48.85 10.10
C THR A 72 12.54 50.23 9.61
N PRO A 73 12.42 51.29 10.42
CA PRO A 73 13.06 52.56 10.14
C PRO A 73 14.58 52.43 10.31
N SER A 74 15.32 52.81 9.28
CA SER A 74 16.75 53.06 9.34
C SER A 74 17.05 54.20 10.30
N GLU A 75 17.90 53.97 11.30
CA GLU A 75 18.74 55.04 11.85
C GLU A 75 20.22 54.71 11.62
N HIS A 76 20.92 55.74 11.18
CA HIS A 76 22.26 55.76 10.63
C HIS A 76 23.28 56.18 11.68
N SER A 77 24.44 55.49 11.70
CA SER A 77 25.79 56.02 11.90
C SER A 77 26.20 56.38 13.37
N TYR A 78 27.42 56.17 13.88
CA TYR A 78 28.77 56.28 13.31
C TYR A 78 29.80 55.35 14.03
N THR A 79 30.99 55.28 13.44
CA THR A 79 32.07 54.26 13.49
C THR A 79 33.20 54.53 14.56
N PRO A 80 34.47 54.01 14.47
CA PRO A 80 35.17 53.07 15.38
C PRO A 80 36.53 53.69 15.90
N PRO A 81 37.70 53.02 16.10
CA PRO A 81 38.13 51.62 16.35
C PRO A 81 39.12 51.46 17.56
N THR A 82 39.51 50.23 17.97
CA THR A 82 40.92 49.78 18.23
C THR A 82 40.99 48.24 18.53
N PRO A 83 41.97 47.47 17.99
CA PRO A 83 42.10 45.98 18.05
C PRO A 83 43.31 45.51 18.93
N PRO A 84 43.80 44.23 18.95
CA PRO A 84 43.17 42.89 18.80
C PRO A 84 43.76 41.74 19.72
N GLN A 85 43.23 40.50 19.52
CA GLN A 85 43.79 39.12 19.76
C GLN A 85 43.63 38.44 21.15
N GLN A 86 42.77 37.42 21.36
CA GLN A 86 42.82 35.93 21.09
C GLN A 86 43.72 35.09 22.05
N PRO A 87 43.56 33.74 22.21
CA PRO A 87 42.36 32.86 22.39
C PRO A 87 42.53 31.77 23.50
N SER A 88 41.49 30.94 23.76
CA SER A 88 41.42 29.54 24.35
C SER A 88 40.32 29.43 25.44
N SER A 89 39.44 28.43 25.59
CA SER A 89 39.38 26.98 25.30
C SER A 89 37.90 26.47 25.26
N PRO A 90 37.59 25.25 24.77
CA PRO A 90 36.21 24.70 24.71
C PRO A 90 35.73 23.93 25.98
N PRO A 91 34.42 23.63 26.11
CA PRO A 91 33.78 23.19 27.35
C PRO A 91 33.63 21.65 27.52
N ILE A 92 33.49 21.26 28.80
CA ILE A 92 33.20 19.93 29.38
C ILE A 92 31.79 19.43 28.99
N PRO A 93 31.58 18.11 28.87
CA PRO A 93 30.38 17.52 29.49
C PRO A 93 30.67 16.30 30.39
N LEU A 94 29.90 16.23 31.47
CA LEU A 94 29.93 15.27 32.57
C LEU A 94 29.26 13.92 32.23
N GLN A 95 29.92 12.85 32.72
CA GLN A 95 29.37 11.69 33.47
C GLN A 95 28.65 10.54 32.74
N GLN A 96 29.38 9.41 32.73
CA GLN A 96 28.99 7.98 32.84
C GLN A 96 28.11 7.70 34.10
N PRO A 97 27.56 6.48 34.42
CA PRO A 97 28.08 5.13 34.09
C PRO A 97 27.09 3.95 33.91
N LEU A 98 27.71 2.82 33.52
CA LEU A 98 27.21 1.46 33.40
C LEU A 98 26.75 0.83 34.72
N THR A 99 25.86 -0.18 34.66
CA THR A 99 26.02 -1.42 35.43
C THR A 99 25.27 -2.62 34.81
N PRO A 100 25.71 -3.88 35.06
CA PRO A 100 25.26 -5.11 34.41
C PRO A 100 24.32 -6.00 35.26
N SER A 101 23.76 -7.02 34.60
CA SER A 101 22.76 -8.03 35.04
C SER A 101 23.22 -8.98 36.18
N PRO A 102 22.31 -9.75 36.83
CA PRO A 102 22.14 -11.18 36.47
C PRO A 102 20.73 -11.86 36.67
N ILE A 103 20.15 -12.42 35.57
CA ILE A 103 19.59 -13.80 35.27
C ILE A 103 18.87 -14.66 36.40
N PRO A 104 17.84 -15.55 36.16
CA PRO A 104 16.63 -15.63 35.27
C PRO A 104 15.34 -16.18 36.02
N PRO A 105 14.17 -16.50 35.40
CA PRO A 105 13.96 -17.74 34.63
C PRO A 105 12.98 -17.68 33.41
N GLN A 106 13.18 -18.65 32.50
CA GLN A 106 12.17 -19.37 31.69
C GLN A 106 11.52 -18.71 30.45
N SER A 107 12.16 -19.00 29.31
CA SER A 107 11.58 -19.70 28.15
C SER A 107 10.20 -19.25 27.66
N LYS A 108 10.18 -18.22 26.80
CA LYS A 108 9.27 -18.17 25.66
C LYS A 108 10.07 -17.79 24.41
N SER A 109 10.05 -18.69 23.45
CA SER A 109 10.63 -18.61 22.12
C SER A 109 10.51 -17.21 21.51
N SER A 110 11.64 -16.51 21.47
CA SER A 110 11.86 -15.34 20.64
C SER A 110 11.97 -15.80 19.19
N PHE A 111 10.84 -15.82 18.48
CA PHE A 111 10.88 -15.67 17.03
C PHE A 111 11.34 -14.25 16.75
N SER A 112 12.63 -14.11 16.41
CA SER A 112 13.14 -12.93 15.75
C SER A 112 12.49 -12.86 14.37
N LEU A 113 11.34 -12.18 14.28
CA LEU A 113 10.81 -11.73 13.00
C LEU A 113 11.44 -10.38 12.72
N SER A 114 12.37 -10.40 11.78
CA SER A 114 12.84 -9.24 11.05
C SER A 114 11.66 -8.32 10.74
N GLU A 115 11.63 -7.15 11.37
CA GLU A 115 10.69 -6.08 11.06
C GLU A 115 10.96 -5.61 9.63
N ASP A 116 10.23 -6.18 8.67
CA ASP A 116 10.10 -5.58 7.35
C ASP A 116 9.37 -4.24 7.54
N PRO A 117 9.98 -3.09 7.19
CA PRO A 117 9.40 -1.76 7.41
C PRO A 117 8.07 -1.52 6.65
N ARG A 118 7.60 -2.48 5.85
CA ARG A 118 6.29 -2.46 5.18
C ARG A 118 5.11 -2.96 6.03
N ILE A 119 5.32 -3.42 7.26
CA ILE A 119 4.24 -3.92 8.13
C ILE A 119 3.35 -2.78 8.68
N ASN A 120 3.87 -1.55 8.75
CA ASN A 120 3.24 -0.43 9.47
C ASN A 120 2.02 0.25 8.79
N LYS A 121 1.42 -0.33 7.73
CA LYS A 121 0.24 0.25 7.04
C LYS A 121 -0.87 -0.74 6.68
N ARG A 122 -0.86 -1.96 7.22
CA ARG A 122 -1.85 -3.00 6.86
C ARG A 122 -3.03 -2.95 7.82
N GLN A 123 -4.21 -2.63 7.30
CA GLN A 123 -5.49 -2.62 8.04
C GLN A 123 -6.43 -3.69 7.49
N CYS A 124 -7.12 -4.41 8.37
CA CYS A 124 -8.15 -5.36 8.01
C CYS A 124 -9.36 -4.61 7.43
N PRO A 125 -9.83 -4.92 6.22
CA PRO A 125 -10.99 -4.26 5.63
C PRO A 125 -12.31 -4.60 6.34
N ASN A 126 -12.37 -5.73 7.06
CA ASN A 126 -13.59 -6.16 7.74
C ASN A 126 -13.74 -5.58 9.15
N CYS A 127 -12.65 -5.48 9.93
CA CYS A 127 -12.73 -5.08 11.35
C CYS A 127 -11.78 -3.93 11.75
N GLY A 128 -11.03 -3.38 10.79
CA GLY A 128 -10.11 -2.27 11.04
C GLY A 128 -8.87 -2.62 11.87
N ALA A 129 -8.64 -3.88 12.24
CA ALA A 129 -7.44 -4.27 12.98
C ALA A 129 -6.16 -4.03 12.18
N MET A 130 -5.09 -3.56 12.83
CA MET A 130 -3.85 -3.15 12.17
C MET A 130 -2.62 -3.91 12.65
N GLY A 131 -1.52 -3.81 11.90
CA GLY A 131 -0.19 -4.30 12.30
C GLY A 131 -0.16 -5.81 12.53
N PHE A 132 0.23 -6.22 13.74
CA PHE A 132 0.37 -7.63 14.14
C PHE A 132 -0.91 -8.47 14.04
N ALA A 133 -2.07 -7.83 13.93
CA ALA A 133 -3.33 -8.52 13.69
C ALA A 133 -3.46 -9.07 12.26
N ILE A 134 -2.55 -8.73 11.34
CA ILE A 134 -2.56 -9.18 9.95
C ILE A 134 -1.39 -10.13 9.71
N ARG A 135 -1.68 -11.36 9.30
CA ARG A 135 -0.67 -12.37 8.94
C ARG A 135 -0.72 -12.69 7.45
N GLU A 136 0.43 -12.95 6.84
CA GLU A 136 0.49 -13.55 5.50
C GLU A 136 0.45 -15.07 5.61
N VAL A 137 -0.36 -15.71 4.78
CA VAL A 137 -0.52 -17.16 4.70
C VAL A 137 -0.58 -17.57 3.23
N ASP A 138 -0.07 -18.75 2.91
CA ASP A 138 -0.16 -19.31 1.56
C ASP A 138 -1.61 -19.66 1.18
N ASP A 139 -2.04 -19.18 0.03
CA ASP A 139 -3.30 -19.53 -0.61
C ASP A 139 -3.12 -20.80 -1.47
N ARG A 140 -3.46 -21.95 -0.87
CA ARG A 140 -3.35 -23.26 -1.53
C ARG A 140 -4.29 -23.43 -2.73
N THR A 141 -5.23 -22.51 -2.94
CA THR A 141 -6.14 -22.52 -4.11
C THR A 141 -5.50 -21.91 -5.35
N LYS A 142 -4.45 -21.08 -5.19
CA LYS A 142 -3.76 -20.40 -6.28
C LYS A 142 -2.30 -20.81 -6.33
N ILE A 143 -1.96 -21.65 -7.29
CA ILE A 143 -0.58 -22.10 -7.54
C ILE A 143 0.04 -21.17 -8.57
N LEU A 144 1.16 -20.55 -8.21
CA LEU A 144 1.94 -19.68 -9.09
C LEU A 144 2.90 -20.47 -10.00
N SER A 145 3.51 -21.54 -9.48
CA SER A 145 4.45 -22.39 -10.23
C SER A 145 4.55 -23.78 -9.62
N TYR A 146 4.97 -24.76 -10.42
CA TYR A 146 5.15 -26.17 -10.02
C TYR A 146 6.61 -26.63 -9.96
N SER A 147 7.60 -25.82 -10.36
CA SER A 147 9.00 -26.24 -10.46
C SER A 147 9.96 -25.30 -9.72
N PRO A 148 10.90 -25.81 -8.89
CA PRO A 148 11.13 -27.22 -8.51
C PRO A 148 10.18 -27.74 -7.41
N ARG A 149 9.38 -26.85 -6.80
CA ARG A 149 8.32 -27.18 -5.83
C ARG A 149 7.09 -26.33 -6.12
N ARG A 150 5.92 -26.76 -5.63
CA ARG A 150 4.69 -25.96 -5.72
C ARG A 150 4.87 -24.65 -4.95
N MET A 151 4.74 -23.54 -5.66
CA MET A 151 4.72 -22.19 -5.09
C MET A 151 3.28 -21.69 -5.08
N TYR A 152 2.80 -21.28 -3.92
CA TYR A 152 1.45 -20.77 -3.73
C TYR A 152 1.46 -19.23 -3.70
N ALA A 153 0.35 -18.63 -4.11
CA ALA A 153 0.15 -17.20 -3.90
C ALA A 153 0.05 -16.91 -2.39
N LYS A 154 0.38 -15.69 -1.97
CA LYS A 154 0.18 -15.24 -0.59
C LYS A 154 -1.12 -14.48 -0.45
N LYS A 155 -1.86 -14.73 0.63
CA LYS A 155 -3.01 -13.95 1.09
C LYS A 155 -2.78 -13.41 2.49
N LYS A 156 -3.54 -12.41 2.89
CA LYS A 156 -3.54 -11.82 4.23
C LYS A 156 -4.73 -12.34 5.01
N VAL A 157 -4.52 -12.64 6.28
CA VAL A 157 -5.55 -13.14 7.19
C VAL A 157 -5.55 -12.28 8.44
N CYS A 158 -6.71 -11.76 8.81
CA CYS A 158 -6.88 -11.06 10.07
C CYS A 158 -7.03 -12.06 11.21
N THR A 159 -6.17 -11.98 12.22
CA THR A 159 -6.24 -12.87 13.39
C THR A 159 -7.39 -12.51 14.34
N LYS A 160 -7.93 -11.29 14.26
CA LYS A 160 -9.10 -10.87 15.06
C LYS A 160 -10.42 -11.41 14.50
N CYS A 161 -10.71 -11.17 13.22
CA CYS A 161 -12.02 -11.51 12.62
C CYS A 161 -11.96 -12.65 11.60
N ARG A 162 -10.80 -13.28 11.39
CA ARG A 162 -10.58 -14.38 10.44
C ARG A 162 -10.86 -14.06 8.98
N TYR A 163 -11.07 -12.79 8.63
CA TYR A 163 -11.24 -12.35 7.25
C TYR A 163 -9.94 -12.52 6.46
N GLU A 164 -10.05 -13.02 5.24
CA GLU A 164 -8.94 -13.34 4.34
C GLU A 164 -9.04 -12.51 3.05
N TRP A 165 -7.94 -11.92 2.59
CA TRP A 165 -7.89 -11.11 1.37
C TRP A 165 -6.50 -11.03 0.73
#